data_AF-A0A2Z4VDE4-F1
#
_entry.id   AF-A0A2Z4VDE4-F1
#
_cell.length_a   1.000
_cell.length_b   1.000
_cell.length_c   1.000
_cell.angle_alpha   90.00
_cell.angle_beta   90.00
_cell.angle_gamma   90.00
#
_symmetry.space_group_name_H-M   'P 1'
#
loop_
_entity.id
_entity.type
_entity.pdbx_description
1 polymer ?
#
loop_
_entity_poly.entity_id
_entity_poly.type
_entity_poly.pdbx_seq_one_letter_code
_entity_poly.pdbx_strand_id
1 'polypeptide(L)' 'MEFCDSSGISALIAARNHVRAAHADIALAAVPAHTLRVLRIIGLDQVFRLLPGTGS' A
#
# COMPACT_ATOMS: atom_id res chain seq x y z
N MET A 1 8.67 -4.87 -11.96
CA MET A 1 7.48 -4.07 -12.30
C MET A 1 7.36 -2.98 -11.24
N GLU A 2 7.74 -1.75 -11.56
CA GLU A 2 7.73 -0.65 -10.58
C GLU A 2 6.30 -0.19 -10.33
N PHE A 3 5.72 -0.63 -9.23
CA PHE A 3 4.41 -0.21 -8.73
C PHE A 3 4.42 1.24 -8.15
N CYS A 4 5.58 1.89 -8.15
CA CYS A 4 5.81 3.21 -7.56
C CYS A 4 5.61 4.38 -8.55
N ASP A 5 4.96 4.17 -9.68
CA ASP A 5 4.54 5.27 -10.55
C ASP A 5 3.19 5.86 -10.07
N SER A 6 2.77 6.97 -10.68
CA SER A 6 1.51 7.63 -10.31
C SER A 6 0.29 6.73 -10.57
N SER A 7 0.38 5.82 -11.55
CA SER A 7 -0.70 4.88 -11.89
C SER A 7 -0.85 3.79 -10.82
N GLY A 8 0.25 3.21 -10.33
CA GLY A 8 0.26 2.22 -9.25
C GLY A 8 -0.26 2.80 -7.92
N ILE A 9 0.12 4.03 -7.58
CA ILE A 9 -0.41 4.73 -6.39
C ILE A 9 -1.92 4.99 -6.53
N SER A 10 -2.37 5.43 -7.71
CA SER A 10 -3.80 5.67 -7.97
C SER A 10 -4.62 4.38 -7.87
N ALA A 11 -4.09 3.27 -8.41
CA ALA A 11 -4.73 1.96 -8.30
C ALA A 11 -4.86 1.50 -6.84
N LEU A 12 -3.85 1.74 -6.01
CA LEU A 12 -3.89 1.48 -4.57
C LEU A 12 -5.01 2.23 -3.87
N ILE A 13 -5.08 3.55 -4.10
CA ILE A 13 -6.10 4.41 -3.49
C ILE A 13 -7.49 3.97 -3.92
N ALA A 14 -7.67 3.64 -5.21
CA ALA A 14 -8.93 3.12 -5.73
C ALA A 14 -9.32 1.80 -5.04
N ALA A 15 -8.38 0.86 -4.90
CA ALA A 15 -8.62 -0.41 -4.21
C ALA A 15 -9.03 -0.20 -2.74
N ARG A 16 -8.35 0.70 -2.02
CA ARG A 16 -8.71 1.05 -0.63
C ARG A 16 -10.10 1.64 -0.52
N ASN A 17 -10.46 2.57 -1.41
CA ASN A 17 -11.78 3.19 -1.41
C ASN A 17 -12.86 2.14 -1.69
N HIS A 18 -12.58 1.22 -2.62
CA HIS A 18 -13.50 0.14 -2.95
C HIS A 18 -13.76 -0.79 -1.76
N VAL A 19 -12.72 -1.29 -1.08
CA VAL A 19 -12.90 -2.16 0.10
C VAL A 19 -13.53 -1.42 1.27
N ARG A 20 -13.22 -0.14 1.47
CA ARG A 20 -13.84 0.68 2.51
C ARG A 20 -15.33 0.86 2.30
N ALA A 21 -15.78 1.01 1.05
CA ALA A 21 -17.20 1.06 0.71
C ALA A 21 -17.93 -0.25 1.07
N ALA A 22 -17.19 -1.37 1.11
CA ALA A 22 -17.67 -2.68 1.56
C ALA A 22 -17.42 -2.94 3.06
N HIS A 23 -17.07 -1.91 3.86
CA HIS A 23 -16.70 -2.04 5.27
C HIS A 23 -15.53 -3.00 5.55
N ALA A 24 -14.62 -3.13 4.59
CA ALA A 24 -13.40 -3.92 4.71
C ALA A 24 -12.14 -3.04 4.66
N ASP A 25 -11.02 -3.59 5.11
CA ASP A 25 -9.71 -2.95 5.10
C ASP A 25 -8.72 -3.71 4.21
N ILE A 26 -7.74 -2.99 3.68
CA ILE A 26 -6.63 -3.52 2.91
C ILE A 26 -5.30 -3.15 3.59
N ALA A 27 -4.37 -4.10 3.61
CA ALA A 27 -3.05 -3.92 4.16
C ALA A 27 -2.00 -4.38 3.15
N LEU A 28 -0.83 -3.75 3.19
CA LEU A 28 0.33 -4.16 2.39
C LEU A 28 1.25 -5.00 3.27
N ALA A 29 1.48 -6.25 2.88
CA ALA A 29 2.40 -7.16 3.57
C ALA A 29 3.74 -7.26 2.83
N ALA A 30 4.81 -7.54 3.57
CA ALA A 30 6.14 -7.82 3.01
C ALA A 30 6.66 -6.75 2.01
N VAL A 31 6.31 -5.47 2.23
CA VAL A 31 6.70 -4.39 1.30
C VAL A 31 8.22 -4.27 1.25
N PRO A 32 8.86 -4.37 0.06
CA PRO A 32 10.30 -4.20 -0.07
C PRO A 32 10.79 -2.86 0.47
N ALA A 33 11.97 -2.82 1.08
CA ALA A 33 12.48 -1.62 1.75
C ALA A 33 12.53 -0.36 0.85
N HIS A 34 12.83 -0.53 -0.44
CA HIS A 34 12.85 0.57 -1.41
C HIS A 34 11.45 1.16 -1.65
N THR A 35 10.44 0.30 -1.85
CA THR A 35 9.03 0.69 -1.97
C THR A 35 8.53 1.32 -0.68
N LEU A 36 8.83 0.73 0.48
CA LEU A 36 8.45 1.24 1.80
C LEU A 36 8.96 2.68 2.01
N ARG A 37 10.19 2.96 1.59
CA ARG A 37 10.76 4.31 1.66
C ARG A 37 9.97 5.30 0.82
N VAL A 38 9.59 4.95 -0.40
CA VAL A 38 8.76 5.81 -1.26
C VAL A 38 7.38 6.05 -0.62
N LEU A 39 6.72 4.98 -0.13
CA LEU A 39 5.43 5.09 0.54
C LEU A 39 5.47 6.04 1.75
N ARG A 40 6.54 6.00 2.54
CA ARG A 40 6.76 6.93 3.66
C ARG A 40 6.98 8.37 3.20
N ILE A 41 7.75 8.58 2.12
CA ILE A 41 8.02 9.92 1.58
C ILE A 41 6.71 10.60 1.15
N ILE A 42 5.80 9.85 0.52
CA ILE A 42 4.50 10.36 0.06
C ILE A 42 3.38 10.23 1.11
N GLY A 43 3.68 9.71 2.30
CA GLY A 43 2.73 9.53 3.40
C GLY A 43 1.69 8.41 3.21
N LEU A 44 1.88 7.49 2.26
CA LEU A 44 0.97 6.37 2.03
C LEU A 44 0.99 5.35 3.19
N ASP A 45 2.03 5.34 4.02
CA ASP A 45 2.11 4.50 5.22
C ASP A 45 1.08 4.88 6.29
N GLN A 46 0.53 6.10 6.23
CA GLN A 46 -0.59 6.55 7.06
C GLN A 46 -1.95 6.14 6.48
N VAL A 47 -1.98 5.79 5.19
CA VAL A 47 -3.18 5.44 4.45
C VAL A 47 -3.43 3.93 4.50
N PHE A 48 -2.37 3.13 4.37
CA PHE A 48 -2.41 1.67 4.39
C PHE A 48 -1.77 1.10 5.64
N ARG A 49 -2.41 0.09 6.23
CA ARG A 49 -1.75 -0.73 7.25
C ARG A 49 -0.60 -1.51 6.60
N LEU A 50 0.57 -1.46 7.21
CA LEU A 50 1.75 -2.21 6.79
C LEU A 50 1.93 -3.41 7.70
N LEU A 51 2.00 -4.61 7.12
CA LEU A 51 2.20 -5.85 7.83
C LEU A 51 3.62 -6.36 7.59
N PRO A 52 4.28 -6.95 8.61
CA PRO A 52 5.55 -7.62 8.40
C PRO A 52 5.36 -8.74 7.36
N GLY A 53 6.40 -9.02 6.58
CA GLY A 53 6.40 -10.24 5.78
C GLY A 53 6.29 -11.44 6.72
N THR A 54 5.39 -12.37 6.42
CA THR A 54 5.40 -13.68 7.07
C THR A 54 6.67 -14.38 6.60
N GLY A 55 7.77 -14.18 7.32
CA GLY A 55 9.01 -14.90 7.07
C GLY A 55 8.74 -16.39 7.27
N SER A 56 9.03 -17.18 6.24
CA SER A 56 9.43 -18.58 6.42
C SER A 56 10.92 -18.65 6.62
#